data_AF-A0A1K2IMD9-F1
#
_entry.id   AF-A0A1K2IMD9-F1
#
_cell.length_a   1.000
_cell.length_b   1.000
_cell.length_c   1.000
_cell.angle_alpha   90.00
_cell.angle_beta   90.00
_cell.angle_gamma   90.00
#
_symmetry.space_group_name_H-M   'P 1'
#
loop_
_entity.id
_entity.type
_entity.pdbx_description
1 polymer ?
#
loop_
_entity_poly.entity_id
_entity_poly.type
_entity_poly.pdbx_seq_one_letter_code
_entity_poly.pdbx_strand_id
1 'polypeptide(L)'
;MKNFKHIISAGLFLFFILIAFGSMDDKKNKTPSYTGIEAQEASDIHPQEIEVKTDPKKDAVIAKLKEKAKKDWPNDYSTQEYWINEEIEAYDYMETIDDNSIKKQAQRDWPLDFSTQKYWYEEQIKAKERIQ
;
A
#
# COMPACT_ATOMS: atom_id res chain seq x y z
N MET A 1 19.58 -2.62 40.72
CA MET A 1 19.64 -3.12 39.33
C MET A 1 18.52 -2.44 38.54
N LYS A 2 18.87 -1.51 37.65
CA LYS A 2 17.92 -0.83 36.77
C LYS A 2 17.95 -1.55 35.42
N ASN A 3 16.92 -2.31 35.12
CA ASN A 3 16.80 -3.04 33.86
C ASN A 3 16.31 -2.07 32.79
N PHE A 4 17.24 -1.54 31.98
CA PHE A 4 16.92 -0.81 30.77
C PHE A 4 16.31 -1.80 29.77
N LYS A 5 14.99 -1.74 29.60
CA LYS A 5 14.34 -2.33 28.44
C LYS A 5 14.68 -1.41 27.26
N HIS A 6 15.58 -1.86 26.38
CA HIS A 6 15.75 -1.25 25.07
C HIS A 6 14.44 -1.46 24.29
N ILE A 7 13.60 -0.44 24.26
CA ILE A 7 12.50 -0.33 23.33
C ILE A 7 13.17 0.11 22.02
N ILE A 8 13.39 -0.83 21.10
CA ILE A 8 13.65 -0.46 19.72
C ILE A 8 12.30 0.08 19.22
N SER A 9 12.09 1.38 19.41
CA SER A 9 11.12 2.13 18.64
C SER A 9 11.64 2.07 17.21
N ALA A 10 11.16 1.11 16.43
CA ALA A 10 11.33 1.08 14.98
C ALA A 10 10.55 2.27 14.43
N GLY A 11 11.19 3.44 14.52
CA GLY A 11 10.69 4.68 13.99
C GLY A 11 10.49 4.52 12.49
N LEU A 12 9.22 4.60 12.09
CA LEU A 12 8.72 5.27 10.89
C LEU A 12 9.83 5.58 9.87
N PHE A 13 10.18 4.60 9.04
CA PHE A 13 11.04 4.84 7.87
C PHE A 13 10.14 5.45 6.79
N LEU A 14 9.93 6.76 6.86
CA LEU A 14 9.47 7.53 5.70
C LEU A 14 10.55 7.36 4.63
N PHE A 15 10.31 6.49 3.65
CA PHE A 15 11.10 6.43 2.43
C PHE A 15 10.88 7.76 1.70
N PHE A 16 11.77 8.72 1.94
CA PHE A 16 11.98 9.81 1.01
C PHE A 16 12.53 9.18 -0.27
N ILE A 17 11.66 8.95 -1.25
CA ILE A 17 12.12 8.77 -2.63
C ILE A 17 12.71 10.12 -3.04
N LEU A 18 14.03 10.25 -2.92
CA LEU A 18 14.81 11.28 -3.56
C LEU A 18 14.62 11.13 -5.08
N ILE A 19 13.68 11.89 -5.65
CA ILE A 19 13.66 12.09 -7.11
C ILE A 19 14.84 13.00 -7.43
N ALA A 20 15.99 12.39 -7.69
CA ALA A 20 17.06 13.05 -8.42
C ALA A 20 16.56 13.24 -9.86
N PHE A 21 16.28 14.50 -10.25
CA PHE A 21 16.08 14.86 -11.65
C PHE A 21 17.42 14.69 -12.39
N GLY A 22 17.66 13.46 -12.85
CA GLY A 22 18.68 13.12 -13.84
C GLY A 22 18.07 13.18 -15.23
N SER A 23 18.40 14.21 -15.99
CA SER A 23 18.05 14.35 -17.40
C SER A 23 18.79 13.29 -18.24
N MET A 24 18.07 12.38 -18.91
CA MET A 24 18.51 11.74 -20.17
C MET A 24 17.41 10.93 -20.87
N ASP A 25 16.99 11.48 -22.01
CA ASP A 25 16.55 10.91 -23.29
C ASP A 25 15.41 9.86 -23.41
N ASP A 26 14.29 10.39 -23.90
CA ASP A 26 13.36 9.86 -24.92
C ASP A 26 13.39 8.36 -25.25
N LYS A 27 12.50 7.58 -24.61
CA LYS A 27 11.83 6.41 -25.24
C LYS A 27 10.39 6.23 -24.75
N LYS A 28 9.48 6.82 -25.53
CA LYS A 28 8.14 6.35 -25.94
C LYS A 28 7.26 5.58 -24.93
N ASN A 29 6.19 6.28 -24.52
CA ASN A 29 4.80 5.84 -24.34
C ASN A 29 4.48 4.59 -23.51
N LYS A 30 3.86 4.83 -22.35
CA LYS A 30 2.45 4.47 -22.09
C LYS A 30 1.92 5.34 -20.94
N THR A 31 1.31 6.45 -21.29
CA THR A 31 0.41 7.21 -20.42
C THR A 31 -0.88 6.39 -20.26
N PRO A 32 -1.32 6.00 -19.05
CA PRO A 32 -2.70 5.58 -18.88
C PRO A 32 -3.56 6.83 -19.04
N SER A 33 -4.22 6.92 -20.20
CA SER A 33 -5.24 7.91 -20.52
C SER A 33 -6.40 7.75 -19.55
N TYR A 34 -6.56 8.67 -18.60
CA TYR A 34 -7.82 8.85 -17.89
C TYR A 34 -8.80 9.55 -18.83
N THR A 35 -9.56 8.75 -19.57
CA THR A 35 -10.78 9.22 -20.21
C THR A 35 -11.75 9.66 -19.11
N GLY A 36 -12.04 10.95 -19.07
CA GLY A 36 -13.11 11.51 -18.25
C GLY A 36 -14.43 10.84 -18.61
N ILE A 37 -15.15 10.37 -17.59
CA ILE A 37 -16.54 9.97 -17.76
C ILE A 37 -17.35 11.26 -17.72
N GLU A 38 -17.76 11.71 -18.90
CA GLU A 38 -18.81 12.69 -19.09
C GLU A 38 -20.14 12.12 -18.59
N ALA A 39 -20.90 12.94 -17.88
CA ALA A 39 -22.26 12.64 -17.47
C ALA A 39 -23.16 12.52 -18.71
N GLN A 40 -23.78 11.35 -18.89
CA GLN A 40 -24.94 11.20 -19.78
C GLN A 40 -26.12 10.67 -18.96
N GLU A 41 -27.09 11.58 -18.78
CA GLU A 41 -28.44 11.30 -18.31
C GLU A 41 -29.25 10.78 -19.51
N ALA A 42 -29.62 9.49 -19.48
CA ALA A 42 -30.63 8.93 -20.38
C ALA A 42 -31.26 7.66 -19.76
N SER A 43 -32.42 7.88 -19.15
CA SER A 43 -33.63 7.05 -19.13
C SER A 43 -33.52 5.51 -19.01
N ASP A 44 -34.10 5.01 -17.91
CA ASP A 44 -34.75 3.71 -17.77
C ASP A 44 -33.95 2.45 -18.11
N ILE A 45 -32.94 2.17 -17.27
CA ILE A 45 -32.56 0.78 -16.95
C ILE A 45 -32.51 0.65 -15.42
N HIS A 46 -33.41 -0.18 -14.90
CA HIS A 46 -33.41 -0.65 -13.51
C HIS A 46 -32.02 -1.20 -13.15
N PRO A 47 -31.29 -0.60 -12.20
CA PRO A 47 -30.01 -1.14 -11.77
C PRO A 47 -30.24 -2.50 -11.15
N GLN A 48 -29.89 -3.57 -11.88
CA GLN A 48 -29.52 -4.81 -11.24
C GLN A 48 -28.27 -4.49 -10.44
N GLU A 49 -28.45 -4.34 -9.13
CA GLU A 49 -27.41 -4.15 -8.14
C GLU A 49 -26.36 -5.24 -8.36
N ILE A 50 -25.23 -4.88 -8.96
CA ILE A 50 -24.05 -5.72 -8.95
C ILE A 50 -23.60 -5.67 -7.48
N GLU A 51 -23.97 -6.69 -6.71
CA GLU A 51 -23.50 -6.90 -5.35
C GLU A 51 -21.97 -7.10 -5.41
N VAL A 52 -21.23 -5.99 -5.45
CA VAL A 52 -19.78 -6.00 -5.21
C VAL A 52 -19.63 -6.43 -3.76
N LYS A 53 -19.43 -7.73 -3.53
CA LYS A 53 -19.02 -8.25 -2.23
C LYS A 53 -17.64 -7.68 -1.90
N THR A 54 -17.62 -6.48 -1.34
CA THR A 54 -16.41 -5.89 -0.79
C THR A 54 -16.07 -6.64 0.51
N ASP A 55 -14.79 -6.96 0.70
CA ASP A 55 -14.31 -7.53 1.96
C ASP A 55 -14.33 -6.42 3.02
N PRO A 56 -15.17 -6.51 4.07
CA PRO A 56 -15.28 -5.46 5.09
C PRO A 56 -13.94 -5.21 5.81
N LYS A 57 -13.04 -6.21 5.84
CA LYS A 57 -11.69 -6.04 6.40
C LYS A 57 -10.85 -5.11 5.50
N LYS A 58 -10.87 -5.33 4.19
CA LYS A 58 -10.16 -4.50 3.21
C LYS A 58 -10.68 -3.05 3.22
N ASP A 59 -11.99 -2.86 3.30
CA ASP A 59 -12.59 -1.52 3.38
C ASP A 59 -12.12 -0.75 4.61
N ALA A 60 -12.02 -1.41 5.77
CA ALA A 60 -11.50 -0.81 6.99
C ALA A 60 -10.01 -0.46 6.90
N VAL A 61 -9.20 -1.25 6.17
CA VAL A 61 -7.80 -0.93 5.90
C VAL A 61 -7.69 0.30 4.99
N ILE A 62 -8.45 0.34 3.88
CA ILE A 62 -8.47 1.47 2.95
C ILE A 62 -8.86 2.77 3.65
N ALA A 63 -9.83 2.73 4.57
CA ALA A 63 -10.21 3.89 5.36
C ALA A 63 -9.03 4.45 6.18
N LYS A 64 -8.26 3.58 6.87
CA LYS A 64 -7.08 4.00 7.65
C LYS A 64 -5.95 4.52 6.78
N LEU A 65 -5.74 3.93 5.60
CA LEU A 65 -4.76 4.43 4.62
C LEU A 65 -5.14 5.83 4.15
N LYS A 66 -6.41 6.07 3.80
CA LYS A 66 -6.92 7.40 3.41
C LYS A 66 -6.72 8.43 4.52
N GLU A 67 -7.02 8.09 5.77
CA GLU A 67 -6.80 8.97 6.91
C GLU A 67 -5.32 9.33 7.09
N LYS A 68 -4.43 8.35 6.98
CA LYS A 68 -2.98 8.55 7.07
C LYS A 68 -2.47 9.42 5.91
N ALA A 69 -2.83 9.11 4.67
CA ALA A 69 -2.40 9.86 3.50
C ALA A 69 -2.83 11.33 3.58
N LYS A 70 -4.08 11.60 3.97
CA LYS A 70 -4.59 12.96 4.19
C LYS A 70 -3.84 13.70 5.29
N LYS A 71 -3.40 13.00 6.34
CA LYS A 71 -2.62 13.60 7.43
C LYS A 71 -1.21 13.97 6.96
N ASP A 72 -0.56 13.08 6.22
CA ASP A 72 0.85 13.22 5.84
C ASP A 72 1.02 14.18 4.64
N TRP A 73 0.04 14.21 3.72
CA TRP A 73 0.06 14.99 2.48
C TRP A 73 -1.25 15.77 2.23
N PRO A 74 -1.65 16.70 3.11
CA PRO A 74 -3.02 17.23 3.17
C PRO A 74 -3.58 17.84 1.87
N ASN A 75 -2.72 18.41 1.01
CA ASN A 75 -3.12 19.05 -0.24
C ASN A 75 -2.50 18.40 -1.50
N ASP A 76 -1.69 17.35 -1.33
CA ASP A 76 -1.04 16.65 -2.44
C ASP A 76 -1.81 15.36 -2.74
N TYR A 77 -2.93 15.53 -3.43
CA TYR A 77 -3.85 14.43 -3.77
C TYR A 77 -3.20 13.40 -4.69
N SER A 78 -2.28 13.81 -5.57
CA SER A 78 -1.50 12.89 -6.40
C SER A 78 -0.65 11.95 -5.55
N THR A 79 0.09 12.48 -4.57
CA THR A 79 0.89 11.64 -3.67
C THR A 79 -0.01 10.76 -2.79
N GLN A 80 -1.16 11.27 -2.33
CA GLN A 80 -2.13 10.45 -1.58
C GLN A 80 -2.62 9.26 -2.39
N GLU A 81 -3.09 9.49 -3.63
CA GLU A 81 -3.60 8.44 -4.50
C GLU A 81 -2.53 7.40 -4.80
N TYR A 82 -1.33 7.84 -5.20
CA TYR A 82 -0.21 6.94 -5.48
C TYR A 82 0.12 6.07 -4.27
N TRP A 83 0.32 6.67 -3.10
CA TRP A 83 0.69 5.93 -1.89
C TRP A 83 -0.41 4.96 -1.45
N ILE A 84 -1.68 5.37 -1.49
CA ILE A 84 -2.80 4.47 -1.14
C ILE A 84 -2.84 3.26 -2.07
N ASN A 85 -2.63 3.45 -3.38
CA ASN A 85 -2.65 2.35 -4.34
C ASN A 85 -1.50 1.36 -4.10
N GLU A 86 -0.28 1.86 -3.87
CA GLU A 86 0.88 1.01 -3.52
C GLU A 86 0.60 0.16 -2.26
N GLU A 87 0.01 0.76 -1.24
CA GLU A 87 -0.33 0.07 0.01
C GLU A 87 -1.45 -0.96 -0.16
N ILE A 88 -2.44 -0.70 -1.03
CA ILE A 88 -3.51 -1.67 -1.35
C ILE A 88 -2.93 -2.86 -2.11
N GLU A 89 -2.07 -2.63 -3.10
CA GLU A 89 -1.44 -3.71 -3.86
C GLU A 89 -0.56 -4.60 -2.96
N ALA A 90 0.19 -3.98 -2.05
CA ALA A 90 0.99 -4.72 -1.09
C ALA A 90 0.14 -5.47 -0.05
N TYR A 91 -0.97 -4.88 0.41
CA TYR A 91 -1.96 -5.57 1.25
C TYR A 91 -2.50 -6.82 0.56
N ASP A 92 -2.95 -6.68 -0.69
CA ASP A 92 -3.50 -7.80 -1.46
C ASP A 92 -2.47 -8.93 -1.60
N TYR A 93 -1.20 -8.59 -1.89
CA TYR A 93 -0.11 -9.57 -1.89
C TYR A 93 0.04 -10.26 -0.53
N MET A 94 0.08 -9.51 0.57
CA MET A 94 0.25 -10.06 1.91
C MET A 94 -0.93 -10.97 2.32
N GLU A 95 -2.14 -10.74 1.82
CA GLU A 95 -3.30 -11.60 2.06
C GLU A 95 -3.23 -12.93 1.29
N THR A 96 -2.50 -13.00 0.16
CA THR A 96 -2.29 -14.27 -0.57
C THR A 96 -1.35 -15.26 0.15
N ILE A 97 -0.58 -14.77 1.13
CA ILE A 97 0.44 -15.54 1.83
C ILE A 97 -0.21 -16.29 3.00
N ASP A 98 0.07 -17.59 3.12
CA ASP A 98 -0.35 -18.39 4.26
C ASP A 98 0.16 -17.82 5.59
N ASP A 99 -0.67 -17.95 6.63
CA ASP A 99 -0.34 -17.46 7.97
C ASP A 99 0.84 -18.20 8.60
N ASN A 100 2.02 -17.58 8.50
CA ASN A 100 3.26 -18.06 9.09
C ASN A 100 3.89 -17.04 10.04
N SER A 101 4.95 -17.44 10.76
CA SER A 101 5.60 -16.59 11.76
C SER A 101 6.24 -15.32 11.18
N ILE A 102 6.75 -15.39 9.93
CA ILE A 102 7.39 -14.27 9.24
C ILE A 102 6.31 -13.24 8.86
N LYS A 103 5.21 -13.67 8.21
CA LYS A 103 4.05 -12.79 7.91
C LYS A 103 3.52 -12.10 9.18
N LYS A 104 3.32 -12.87 10.25
CA LYS A 104 2.84 -12.34 11.54
C LYS A 104 3.82 -11.35 12.17
N GLN A 105 5.12 -11.51 11.97
CA GLN A 105 6.11 -10.54 12.44
C GLN A 105 6.00 -9.24 11.64
N ALA A 106 5.97 -9.33 10.30
CA ALA A 106 5.84 -8.16 9.43
C ALA A 106 4.60 -7.33 9.77
N GLN A 107 3.44 -7.97 9.89
CA GLN A 107 2.17 -7.30 10.23
C GLN A 107 2.18 -6.63 11.61
N ARG A 108 2.94 -7.17 12.57
CA ARG A 108 3.07 -6.56 13.90
C ARG A 108 3.98 -5.32 13.89
N ASP A 109 5.09 -5.40 13.15
CA ASP A 109 6.09 -4.35 13.15
C ASP A 109 5.67 -3.15 12.27
N TRP A 110 4.89 -3.41 11.22
CA TRP A 110 4.49 -2.41 10.21
C TRP A 110 2.98 -2.40 9.89
N PRO A 111 2.08 -2.21 10.86
CA PRO A 111 0.64 -2.52 10.74
C PRO A 111 -0.16 -1.76 9.66
N LEU A 112 0.36 -0.66 9.10
CA LEU A 112 -0.24 0.11 8.00
C LEU A 112 0.77 0.47 6.90
N ASP A 113 1.90 -0.22 6.88
CA ASP A 113 2.98 -0.04 5.91
C ASP A 113 3.22 -1.40 5.24
N PHE A 114 2.23 -1.78 4.43
CA PHE A 114 2.14 -3.06 3.73
C PHE A 114 3.23 -3.19 2.68
N SER A 115 3.66 -2.09 2.07
CA SER A 115 4.83 -2.08 1.18
C SER A 115 6.09 -2.54 1.92
N THR A 116 6.34 -2.03 3.13
CA THR A 116 7.43 -2.53 4.00
C THR A 116 7.20 -3.96 4.47
N GLN A 117 5.96 -4.33 4.84
CA GLN A 117 5.65 -5.71 5.21
C GLN A 117 6.03 -6.69 4.08
N LYS A 118 5.61 -6.39 2.85
CA LYS A 118 5.88 -7.19 1.65
C LYS A 118 7.38 -7.32 1.43
N TYR A 119 8.08 -6.19 1.37
CA TYR A 119 9.53 -6.17 1.14
C TYR A 119 10.27 -6.99 2.20
N TRP A 120 9.99 -6.75 3.48
CA TRP A 120 10.67 -7.45 4.57
C TRP A 120 10.36 -8.95 4.56
N TYR A 121 9.10 -9.33 4.32
CA TYR A 121 8.70 -10.73 4.22
C TYR A 121 9.48 -11.45 3.11
N GLU A 122 9.50 -10.89 1.90
CA GLU A 122 10.24 -11.45 0.76
C GLU A 122 11.73 -11.62 1.08
N GLU A 123 12.35 -10.62 1.72
CA GLU A 123 13.76 -10.70 2.10
C GLU A 123 14.02 -11.80 3.14
N GLN A 124 13.13 -12.00 4.11
CA GLN A 124 13.26 -13.09 5.07
C GLN A 124 13.10 -14.47 4.42
N ILE A 125 12.17 -14.63 3.48
CA ILE A 125 11.99 -15.88 2.73
C ILE A 125 13.23 -16.20 1.92
N LYS A 126 13.71 -15.24 1.11
CA LYS A 126 14.95 -15.43 0.32
C LYS A 126 16.17 -15.73 1.20
N ALA A 127 16.28 -15.06 2.35
CA ALA A 127 17.37 -15.32 3.29
C ALA A 127 17.29 -16.73 3.88
N LYS A 128 16.10 -17.17 4.28
CA LYS A 128 15.85 -18.51 4.78
C LYS A 128 16.21 -19.58 3.74
N GLU A 129 15.81 -19.39 2.48
CA GLU A 129 16.17 -20.29 1.37
C GLU A 129 17.68 -20.40 1.13
N ARG A 130 18.45 -19.33 1.37
CA ARG A 130 19.92 -19.36 1.19
C ARG A 130 20.67 -20.10 2.30
N ILE A 131 20.09 -20.19 3.50
CA ILE A 131 20.77 -20.75 4.69
C ILE A 131 20.26 -22.13 5.09
N GLN A 132 19.19 -22.61 4.45
CA GLN A 132 18.60 -23.93 4.67
C GLN A 132 19.05 -24.92 3.58
#